data_AF-K1RX05-F1
#
_entry.id   AF-K1RX05-F1
#
_cell.length_a   1.000
_cell.length_b   1.000
_cell.length_c   1.000
_cell.angle_alpha   90.00
_cell.angle_beta   90.00
_cell.angle_gamma   90.00
#
_symmetry.space_group_name_H-M   'P 1'
#
loop_
_entity.id
_entity.type
_entity.pdbx_description
1 polymer ?
#
loop_
_entity_poly.entity_id
_entity_poly.type
_entity_poly.pdbx_seq_one_letter_code
_entity_poly.pdbx_strand_id
1 'polypeptide(L)'
;TFQKQRLWNEVLKIEKSADAQLGRSFEFALPKEWSRQEQIQYTADYIKKTFVDKGMCADWSIHDKGDGNPHVHLLLTMRPFNPDHSWGKKEVKDWDFVRDKSGNIVIDESHPNWWQDKKNPDRHGIRIPVLDENGIQKIGARNRLQWKRVLTDATGWNNPKNCELWRSEWAKVCNEHLPLHNQVDHRSYEKQGKLQIPTIHEGADARKIEQKFLAGQEIKGSWKVAENQIIKQQNTLLQRILDTFGKVSGALSLWKERLNDIRRKPGNYTLNGIHDWSNRRTADLNGRNASGNAEPGHPTLSYAGTESEIAKIKQRVIRAAQHFAKYRGTAFQDGRTENEDRTFGKRKSAMAEYWHRS
;
A
#
# COMPACT_ATOMS: atom_id res chain seq x y z
N THR A 1 -4.48 -16.63 36.78
CA THR A 1 -5.21 -16.58 35.50
C THR A 1 -5.39 -15.13 35.07
N PHE A 2 -5.09 -14.78 33.83
CA PHE A 2 -5.33 -13.43 33.29
C PHE A 2 -6.83 -13.12 33.26
N GLN A 3 -7.22 -11.92 33.70
CA GLN A 3 -8.63 -11.47 33.71
C GLN A 3 -8.75 -10.19 32.89
N LYS A 4 -9.33 -10.30 31.68
CA LYS A 4 -9.56 -9.17 30.76
C LYS A 4 -10.26 -8.00 31.46
N GLN A 5 -11.32 -8.30 32.21
CA GLN A 5 -12.08 -7.30 32.98
C GLN A 5 -11.19 -6.55 33.98
N ARG A 6 -10.29 -7.25 34.68
CA ARG A 6 -9.38 -6.62 35.63
C ARG A 6 -8.41 -5.66 34.92
N LEU A 7 -7.79 -6.10 33.81
CA LEU A 7 -6.87 -5.25 33.05
C LEU A 7 -7.55 -3.93 32.62
N TRP A 8 -8.71 -4.02 31.96
CA TRP A 8 -9.38 -2.85 31.42
C TRP A 8 -9.98 -1.95 32.51
N ASN A 9 -10.38 -2.51 33.66
CA ASN A 9 -10.75 -1.70 34.83
C ASN A 9 -9.55 -0.92 35.40
N GLU A 10 -8.35 -1.51 35.44
CA GLU A 10 -7.14 -0.79 35.87
C GLU A 10 -6.74 0.33 34.89
N VAL A 11 -6.95 0.13 33.59
CA VAL A 11 -6.77 1.19 32.58
C VAL A 11 -7.74 2.35 32.84
N LEU A 12 -9.02 2.07 33.08
CA LEU A 12 -10.02 3.10 33.38
C LEU A 12 -9.68 3.90 34.65
N LYS A 13 -9.07 3.26 35.67
CA LYS A 13 -8.65 3.95 36.90
C LYS A 13 -7.54 4.98 36.67
N ILE A 14 -6.59 4.69 35.78
CA ILE A 14 -5.45 5.57 35.51
C ILE A 14 -5.77 6.64 34.46
N GLU A 15 -6.64 6.33 33.50
CA GLU A 15 -7.07 7.23 32.44
C GLU A 15 -8.29 8.07 32.88
N LYS A 16 -8.01 9.19 33.56
CA LYS A 16 -9.03 9.98 34.26
C LYS A 16 -9.68 11.11 33.44
N SER A 17 -9.11 11.51 32.30
CA SER A 17 -9.69 12.58 31.49
C SER A 17 -10.83 12.06 30.62
N ALA A 18 -11.84 12.90 30.37
CA ALA A 18 -13.01 12.51 29.56
C ALA A 18 -12.63 12.18 28.10
N ASP A 19 -11.52 12.71 27.62
CA ASP A 19 -10.94 12.49 26.29
C ASP A 19 -9.77 11.49 26.30
N ALA A 20 -9.58 10.75 27.41
CA ALA A 20 -8.46 9.84 27.53
C ALA A 20 -8.56 8.67 26.54
N GLN A 21 -7.45 8.42 25.84
CA GLN A 21 -7.29 7.20 25.05
C GLN A 21 -6.98 6.02 25.97
N LEU A 22 -7.92 5.06 26.01
CA LEU A 22 -7.84 3.87 26.88
C LEU A 22 -6.97 2.76 26.29
N GLY A 23 -7.07 2.56 24.97
CA GLY A 23 -6.38 1.49 24.27
C GLY A 23 -6.25 1.81 22.80
N ARG A 24 -5.46 1.00 22.09
CA ARG A 24 -5.35 1.04 20.63
C ARG A 24 -5.93 -0.24 20.04
N SER A 25 -6.92 -0.06 19.17
CA SER A 25 -7.52 -1.18 18.44
C SER A 25 -6.82 -1.37 17.10
N PHE A 26 -6.55 -2.63 16.75
CA PHE A 26 -6.16 -3.09 15.43
C PHE A 26 -7.16 -4.12 14.94
N GLU A 27 -7.37 -4.12 13.64
CA GLU A 27 -8.11 -5.17 12.95
C GLU A 27 -7.28 -5.63 11.75
N PHE A 28 -7.14 -6.95 11.61
CA PHE A 28 -6.47 -7.53 10.46
C PHE A 28 -7.08 -8.88 10.07
N ALA A 29 -7.20 -9.10 8.76
CA ALA A 29 -7.73 -10.33 8.20
C ALA A 29 -6.74 -11.49 8.35
N LEU A 30 -7.30 -12.69 8.47
CA LEU A 30 -6.60 -13.96 8.49
C LEU A 30 -6.76 -14.66 7.14
N PRO A 31 -5.71 -15.31 6.61
CA PRO A 31 -5.84 -16.25 5.49
C PRO A 31 -6.83 -17.36 5.83
N LYS A 32 -7.76 -17.61 4.90
CA LYS A 32 -8.77 -18.68 5.02
C LYS A 32 -8.20 -20.06 4.69
N GLU A 33 -7.03 -20.07 4.06
CA GLU A 33 -6.25 -21.26 3.69
C GLU A 33 -5.63 -21.92 4.92
N TRP A 34 -5.43 -21.16 6.00
CA TRP A 34 -4.93 -21.68 7.27
C TRP A 34 -6.03 -22.41 8.04
N SER A 35 -5.64 -23.51 8.69
CA SER A 35 -6.47 -24.15 9.70
C SER A 35 -6.70 -23.22 10.90
N ARG A 36 -7.73 -23.48 11.70
CA ARG A 36 -8.00 -22.68 12.91
C ARG A 36 -6.83 -22.69 13.89
N GLN A 37 -6.11 -23.81 14.00
CA GLN A 37 -4.95 -23.93 14.88
C GLN A 37 -3.80 -23.04 14.41
N GLU A 38 -3.52 -23.04 13.10
CA GLU A 38 -2.53 -22.16 12.47
C GLU A 38 -2.90 -20.69 12.62
N GLN A 39 -4.17 -20.33 12.38
CA GLN A 39 -4.67 -18.97 12.61
C GLN A 39 -4.41 -18.49 14.04
N ILE A 40 -4.65 -19.35 15.04
CA ILE A 40 -4.39 -19.03 16.45
C ILE A 40 -2.89 -18.87 16.70
N GLN A 41 -2.09 -19.84 16.26
CA GLN A 41 -0.65 -19.89 16.53
C GLN A 41 0.08 -18.71 15.88
N TYR A 42 -0.06 -18.52 14.57
CA TYR A 42 0.65 -17.47 13.82
C TYR A 42 0.24 -16.07 14.29
N THR A 43 -1.03 -15.90 14.66
CA THR A 43 -1.52 -14.64 15.26
C THR A 43 -0.91 -14.40 16.64
N ALA A 44 -0.88 -15.41 17.50
CA ALA A 44 -0.32 -15.29 18.84
C ALA A 44 1.18 -14.94 18.78
N ASP A 45 1.94 -15.60 17.90
CA ASP A 45 3.37 -15.34 17.71
C ASP A 45 3.62 -13.93 17.17
N TYR A 46 2.85 -13.51 16.16
CA TYR A 46 2.91 -12.15 15.64
C TYR A 46 2.62 -11.11 16.72
N ILE A 47 1.54 -11.29 17.50
CA ILE A 47 1.16 -10.36 18.57
C ILE A 47 2.23 -10.31 19.65
N LYS A 48 2.77 -11.46 20.04
CA LYS A 48 3.82 -11.55 21.05
C LYS A 48 5.06 -10.78 20.62
N LYS A 49 5.64 -11.14 19.46
CA LYS A 49 6.87 -10.54 18.93
C LYS A 49 6.73 -9.04 18.63
N THR A 50 5.57 -8.64 18.11
CA THR A 50 5.38 -7.28 17.59
C THR A 50 4.98 -6.29 18.70
N PHE A 51 4.21 -6.74 19.69
CA PHE A 51 3.61 -5.86 20.69
C PHE A 51 3.96 -6.25 22.13
N VAL A 52 3.74 -7.50 22.53
CA VAL A 52 3.91 -7.92 23.93
C VAL A 52 5.36 -7.82 24.38
N ASP A 53 6.29 -8.26 23.53
CA ASP A 53 7.73 -8.17 23.80
C ASP A 53 8.23 -6.71 23.85
N LYS A 54 7.43 -5.75 23.36
CA LYS A 54 7.69 -4.31 23.48
C LYS A 54 7.04 -3.68 24.72
N GLY A 55 6.42 -4.48 25.58
CA GLY A 55 5.83 -4.07 26.86
C GLY A 55 4.34 -3.74 26.83
N MET A 56 3.64 -4.00 25.73
CA MET A 56 2.18 -3.82 25.64
C MET A 56 1.44 -5.05 26.19
N CYS A 57 0.29 -4.86 26.86
CA CYS A 57 -0.68 -5.94 27.03
C CYS A 57 -1.58 -6.03 25.79
N ALA A 58 -1.82 -7.24 25.32
CA ALA A 58 -2.65 -7.53 24.16
C ALA A 58 -3.89 -8.34 24.56
N ASP A 59 -5.07 -7.78 24.34
CA ASP A 59 -6.35 -8.47 24.40
C ASP A 59 -6.85 -8.69 22.97
N TRP A 60 -6.96 -9.94 22.54
CA TRP A 60 -7.36 -10.25 21.17
C TRP A 60 -8.39 -11.37 21.09
N SER A 61 -9.11 -11.38 19.98
CA SER A 61 -10.06 -12.41 19.59
C SER A 61 -10.05 -12.61 18.08
N ILE A 62 -10.33 -13.83 17.65
CA ILE A 62 -10.63 -14.12 16.24
C ILE A 62 -12.15 -14.07 16.08
N HIS A 63 -12.62 -13.26 15.14
CA HIS A 63 -13.99 -13.26 14.67
C HIS A 63 -14.06 -13.98 13.33
N ASP A 64 -14.93 -14.97 13.25
CA ASP A 64 -15.25 -15.68 12.02
C ASP A 64 -16.76 -15.95 12.00
N LYS A 65 -17.46 -15.29 11.09
CA LYS A 65 -18.92 -15.40 10.93
C LYS A 65 -19.31 -16.43 9.86
N GLY A 66 -18.34 -17.14 9.27
CA GLY A 66 -18.57 -18.00 8.10
C GLY A 66 -18.85 -17.22 6.81
N ASP A 67 -18.56 -15.91 6.78
CA ASP A 67 -18.73 -15.04 5.61
C ASP A 67 -17.49 -15.00 4.69
N GLY A 68 -16.49 -15.84 5.00
CA GLY A 68 -15.24 -15.93 4.25
C GLY A 68 -14.22 -14.86 4.60
N ASN A 69 -14.42 -14.07 5.67
CA ASN A 69 -13.47 -13.06 6.14
C ASN A 69 -13.15 -13.23 7.64
N PRO A 70 -12.44 -14.30 8.04
CA PRO A 70 -11.93 -14.41 9.40
C PRO A 70 -10.95 -13.26 9.68
N HIS A 71 -11.09 -12.60 10.83
CA HIS A 71 -10.27 -11.45 11.21
C HIS A 71 -10.01 -11.43 12.71
N VAL A 72 -8.94 -10.74 13.09
CA VAL A 72 -8.55 -10.52 14.48
C VAL A 72 -8.98 -9.13 14.90
N HIS A 73 -9.63 -9.02 16.05
CA HIS A 73 -9.65 -7.78 16.82
C HIS A 73 -8.58 -7.84 17.88
N LEU A 74 -7.73 -6.83 17.94
CA LEU A 74 -6.63 -6.71 18.89
C LEU A 74 -6.71 -5.35 19.58
N LEU A 75 -6.81 -5.36 20.90
CA LEU A 75 -6.79 -4.17 21.74
C LEU A 75 -5.50 -4.16 22.58
N LEU A 76 -4.70 -3.11 22.41
CA LEU A 76 -3.42 -2.92 23.10
C LEU A 76 -3.53 -1.83 24.16
N THR A 77 -2.83 -2.01 25.28
CA THR A 77 -2.63 -0.95 26.28
C THR A 77 -1.73 0.15 25.74
N MET A 78 -1.99 1.39 26.17
CA MET A 78 -1.25 2.57 25.71
C MET A 78 -0.13 3.00 26.68
N ARG A 79 -0.05 2.37 27.86
CA ARG A 79 0.96 2.65 28.88
C ARG A 79 1.90 1.46 29.05
N PRO A 80 3.20 1.70 29.25
CA PRO A 80 4.11 0.66 29.71
C PRO A 80 3.86 0.38 31.20
N PHE A 81 4.43 -0.71 31.70
CA PHE A 81 4.55 -0.96 33.13
C PHE A 81 5.92 -0.50 33.64
N ASN A 82 5.92 0.08 34.83
CA ASN A 82 7.15 0.33 35.58
C ASN A 82 7.66 -0.98 36.22
N PRO A 83 8.92 -1.03 36.71
CA PRO A 83 9.45 -2.21 37.38
C PRO A 83 8.65 -2.67 38.61
N ASP A 84 7.94 -1.75 39.27
CA ASP A 84 7.04 -2.03 40.40
C ASP A 84 5.63 -2.48 39.98
N HIS A 85 5.43 -2.74 38.68
CA HIS A 85 4.18 -3.13 38.05
C HIS A 85 3.07 -2.06 38.08
N SER A 86 3.40 -0.82 38.45
CA SER A 86 2.48 0.32 38.28
C SER A 86 2.46 0.81 36.83
N TRP A 87 1.42 1.56 36.47
CA TRP A 87 1.31 2.17 35.14
C TRP A 87 2.36 3.26 34.93
N GLY A 88 3.12 3.14 33.86
CA GLY A 88 4.02 4.17 33.36
C GLY A 88 3.28 5.36 32.73
N LYS A 89 4.06 6.38 32.39
CA LYS A 89 3.54 7.56 31.68
C LYS A 89 3.44 7.26 30.18
N LYS A 90 2.33 7.69 29.55
CA LYS A 90 2.20 7.66 28.07
C LYS A 90 3.14 8.65 27.41
N GLU A 91 3.26 9.82 28.01
CA GLU A 91 4.02 10.93 27.47
C GLU A 91 4.92 11.52 28.56
N VAL A 92 6.11 11.93 28.14
CA VAL A 92 7.05 12.70 28.95
C VAL A 92 7.02 14.13 28.47
N LYS A 93 6.77 15.04 29.42
CA LYS A 93 6.85 16.48 29.17
C LYS A 93 8.29 16.92 29.31
N ASP A 94 8.91 17.30 28.21
CA ASP A 94 10.28 17.79 28.15
C ASP A 94 10.34 19.26 27.70
N TRP A 95 11.46 19.93 27.92
CA TRP A 95 11.77 21.24 27.35
C TRP A 95 11.89 21.12 25.83
N ASP A 96 11.37 22.14 25.14
CA ASP A 96 11.58 22.28 23.70
C ASP A 96 12.84 23.12 23.46
N PHE A 97 13.65 22.69 22.49
CA PHE A 97 14.93 23.33 22.17
C PHE A 97 14.91 23.91 20.76
N VAL A 98 15.71 24.96 20.55
CA VAL A 98 15.92 25.54 19.22
C VAL A 98 16.49 24.49 18.28
N ARG A 99 15.95 24.42 17.06
CA ARG A 99 16.39 23.49 16.02
C ARG A 99 16.89 24.23 14.78
N ASP A 100 17.87 23.64 14.11
CA ASP A 100 18.36 24.11 12.82
C ASP A 100 17.39 23.76 11.68
N LYS A 101 17.74 24.16 10.45
CA LYS A 101 16.94 23.87 9.24
C LYS A 101 16.80 22.38 8.93
N SER A 102 17.70 21.55 9.47
CA SER A 102 17.70 20.09 9.33
C SER A 102 16.92 19.40 10.45
N GLY A 103 16.45 20.13 11.45
CA GLY A 103 15.70 19.63 12.60
C GLY A 103 16.57 19.16 13.77
N ASN A 104 17.89 19.33 13.71
CA ASN A 104 18.79 18.99 14.80
C ASN A 104 18.76 20.08 15.88
N ILE A 105 18.98 19.70 17.14
CA ILE A 105 19.06 20.66 18.24
C ILE A 105 20.30 21.55 18.03
N VAL A 106 20.12 22.86 18.12
CA VAL A 106 21.22 23.82 18.06
C VAL A 106 22.02 23.75 19.37
N ILE A 107 23.32 23.51 19.24
CA ILE A 107 24.27 23.41 20.35
C ILE A 107 25.10 24.69 20.39
N ASP A 108 24.91 25.49 21.43
CA ASP A 108 25.67 26.71 21.71
C ASP A 108 25.67 26.96 23.22
N GLU A 109 26.76 26.56 23.87
CA GLU A 109 26.93 26.69 25.33
C GLU A 109 27.04 28.14 25.80
N SER A 110 27.40 29.07 24.90
CA SER A 110 27.53 30.49 25.21
C SER A 110 26.19 31.23 25.23
N HIS A 111 25.15 30.60 24.69
CA HIS A 111 23.83 31.22 24.58
C HIS A 111 23.19 31.43 25.97
N PRO A 112 22.56 32.59 26.26
CA PRO A 112 22.00 32.89 27.59
C PRO A 112 20.92 31.90 28.05
N ASN A 113 20.22 31.30 27.10
CA ASN A 113 19.18 30.28 27.34
C ASN A 113 19.69 28.83 27.28
N TRP A 114 21.00 28.63 27.22
CA TRP A 114 21.62 27.31 27.27
C TRP A 114 21.21 26.57 28.53
N TRP A 115 20.93 25.28 28.39
CA TRP A 115 20.62 24.41 29.50
C TRP A 115 21.10 22.99 29.21
N GLN A 116 21.66 22.36 30.24
CA GLN A 116 22.09 20.97 30.22
C GLN A 116 21.58 20.27 31.48
N ASP A 117 21.07 19.06 31.30
CA ASP A 117 20.63 18.22 32.41
C ASP A 117 21.85 17.70 33.20
N LYS A 118 21.78 17.79 34.54
CA LYS A 118 22.89 17.38 35.42
C LYS A 118 23.10 15.86 35.47
N LYS A 119 22.06 15.07 35.22
CA LYS A 119 22.10 13.60 35.29
C LYS A 119 22.32 12.97 33.92
N ASN A 120 21.87 13.63 32.85
CA ASN A 120 22.04 13.19 31.49
C ASN A 120 22.65 14.31 30.63
N PRO A 121 24.00 14.41 30.54
CA PRO A 121 24.68 15.48 29.81
C PRO A 121 24.27 15.62 28.33
N ASP A 122 23.87 14.53 27.69
CA ASP A 122 23.40 14.52 26.29
C ASP A 122 22.06 15.26 26.11
N ARG A 123 21.33 15.47 27.21
CA ARG A 123 20.08 16.24 27.23
C ARG A 123 20.40 17.71 27.49
N HIS A 124 20.77 18.38 26.42
CA HIS A 124 21.14 19.79 26.41
C HIS A 124 20.62 20.53 25.18
N GLY A 125 20.56 21.86 25.27
CA GLY A 125 20.17 22.72 24.16
C GLY A 125 19.77 24.12 24.60
N ILE A 126 19.54 24.98 23.61
CA ILE A 126 18.99 26.33 23.83
C ILE A 126 17.48 26.21 24.07
N ARG A 127 17.02 26.53 25.29
CA ARG A 127 15.58 26.49 25.61
C ARG A 127 14.81 27.62 24.95
N ILE A 128 13.58 27.34 24.53
CA ILE A 128 12.68 28.32 23.91
C ILE A 128 11.82 28.99 25.01
N PRO A 129 11.87 30.32 25.20
CA PRO A 129 11.03 31.02 26.17
C PRO A 129 9.56 31.01 25.73
N VAL A 130 8.63 30.97 26.69
CA VAL A 130 7.20 31.23 26.41
C VAL A 130 6.99 32.74 26.53
N LEU A 131 6.57 33.39 25.46
CA LEU A 131 6.34 34.83 25.43
C LEU A 131 4.85 35.17 25.68
N ASP A 132 4.60 36.35 26.24
CA ASP A 132 3.28 36.96 26.32
C ASP A 132 2.96 37.79 25.06
N GLU A 133 1.82 38.48 25.09
CA GLU A 133 1.32 39.31 23.99
C GLU A 133 2.26 40.48 23.65
N ASN A 134 3.11 40.90 24.58
CA ASN A 134 4.06 41.99 24.41
C ASN A 134 5.46 41.48 24.01
N GLY A 135 5.63 40.17 23.80
CA GLY A 135 6.91 39.56 23.48
C GLY A 135 7.83 39.38 24.69
N ILE A 136 7.34 39.58 25.92
CA ILE A 136 8.12 39.41 27.16
C ILE A 136 7.99 37.96 27.64
N GLN A 137 9.06 37.38 28.18
CA GLN A 137 9.02 36.02 28.71
C GLN A 137 8.09 35.92 29.91
N LYS A 138 7.11 35.01 29.83
CA LYS A 138 6.14 34.75 30.89
C LYS A 138 6.83 34.24 32.15
N ILE A 139 6.42 34.79 33.28
CA ILE A 139 6.82 34.33 34.61
C ILE A 139 5.69 33.51 35.21
N GLY A 140 6.01 32.30 35.64
CA GLY A 140 5.09 31.40 36.32
C GLY A 140 5.14 31.52 37.85
N ALA A 141 4.50 30.57 38.52
CA ALA A 141 4.51 30.47 39.97
C ALA A 141 5.95 30.47 40.54
N ARG A 142 6.11 31.10 41.72
CA ARG A 142 7.40 31.28 42.42
C ARG A 142 8.44 32.06 41.61
N ASN A 143 7.99 33.03 40.82
CA ASN A 143 8.84 33.92 40.01
C ASN A 143 9.76 33.16 39.03
N ARG A 144 9.31 32.02 38.50
CA ARG A 144 10.11 31.17 37.59
C ARG A 144 9.78 31.47 36.14
N LEU A 145 10.80 31.76 35.34
CA LEU A 145 10.67 31.91 33.89
C LEU A 145 10.02 30.67 33.25
N GLN A 146 9.05 30.89 32.37
CA GLN A 146 8.39 29.82 31.63
C GLN A 146 9.14 29.52 30.34
N TRP A 147 9.40 28.23 30.13
CA TRP A 147 10.01 27.69 28.93
C TRP A 147 9.02 26.79 28.23
N LYS A 148 9.05 26.81 26.90
CA LYS A 148 8.22 25.99 26.04
C LYS A 148 8.54 24.52 26.34
N ARG A 149 7.48 23.72 26.42
CA ARG A 149 7.58 22.30 26.69
C ARG A 149 6.84 21.54 25.62
N VAL A 150 7.40 20.42 25.21
CA VAL A 150 6.83 19.49 24.25
C VAL A 150 6.48 18.19 24.97
N LEU A 151 5.35 17.60 24.58
CA LEU A 151 4.99 16.25 24.99
C LEU A 151 5.62 15.29 24.00
N THR A 152 6.41 14.36 24.50
CA THR A 152 7.04 13.30 23.71
C THR A 152 6.51 11.96 24.15
N ASP A 153 6.26 11.08 23.19
CA ASP A 153 5.81 9.71 23.44
C ASP A 153 6.86 8.97 24.28
N ALA A 154 6.46 8.41 25.41
CA ALA A 154 7.40 7.82 26.37
C ALA A 154 8.00 6.50 25.87
N THR A 155 7.30 5.81 24.97
CA THR A 155 7.62 4.44 24.53
C THR A 155 7.99 4.34 23.05
N GLY A 156 7.70 5.35 22.25
CA GLY A 156 7.80 5.31 20.80
C GLY A 156 6.69 4.49 20.11
N TRP A 157 5.73 3.92 20.86
CA TRP A 157 4.63 3.12 20.30
C TRP A 157 3.71 3.95 19.39
N ASN A 158 3.59 5.26 19.63
CA ASN A 158 2.73 6.16 18.86
C ASN A 158 3.40 6.74 17.60
N ASN A 159 4.63 6.33 17.26
CA ASN A 159 5.28 6.76 16.04
C ASN A 159 4.48 6.30 14.80
N PRO A 160 4.06 7.22 13.89
CA PRO A 160 3.31 6.86 12.69
C PRO A 160 4.01 5.84 11.80
N LYS A 161 5.35 5.81 11.79
CA LYS A 161 6.15 4.85 11.02
C LYS A 161 5.94 3.39 11.48
N ASN A 162 5.53 3.19 12.73
CA ASN A 162 5.27 1.85 13.25
C ASN A 162 4.11 1.16 12.52
N CYS A 163 3.13 1.91 11.99
CA CYS A 163 2.01 1.33 11.28
C CYS A 163 2.48 0.52 10.06
N GLU A 164 3.35 1.11 9.23
CA GLU A 164 3.91 0.41 8.06
C GLU A 164 4.76 -0.79 8.48
N LEU A 165 5.56 -0.62 9.54
CA LEU A 165 6.36 -1.72 10.10
C LEU A 165 5.46 -2.90 10.50
N TRP A 166 4.42 -2.66 11.30
CA TRP A 166 3.51 -3.71 11.76
C TRP A 166 2.77 -4.39 10.61
N ARG A 167 2.31 -3.62 9.62
CA ARG A 167 1.70 -4.20 8.41
C ARG A 167 2.70 -5.07 7.64
N SER A 168 3.96 -4.64 7.54
CA SER A 168 5.01 -5.40 6.88
C SER A 168 5.35 -6.70 7.63
N GLU A 169 5.42 -6.66 8.96
CA GLU A 169 5.66 -7.85 9.78
C GLU A 169 4.49 -8.85 9.68
N TRP A 170 3.25 -8.36 9.67
CA TRP A 170 2.10 -9.24 9.45
C TRP A 170 2.12 -9.89 8.06
N ALA A 171 2.44 -9.12 7.01
CA ALA A 171 2.57 -9.67 5.66
C ALA A 171 3.67 -10.73 5.57
N LYS A 172 4.80 -10.57 6.29
CA LYS A 172 5.85 -11.59 6.36
C LYS A 172 5.34 -12.88 6.98
N VAL A 173 4.68 -12.81 8.14
CA VAL A 173 4.09 -13.98 8.81
C VAL A 173 3.09 -14.69 7.89
N CYS A 174 2.25 -13.93 7.19
CA CYS A 174 1.36 -14.48 6.17
C CYS A 174 2.13 -15.23 5.09
N ASN A 175 3.12 -14.59 4.48
CA ASN A 175 3.85 -15.11 3.33
C ASN A 175 4.80 -16.27 3.63
N GLU A 176 5.25 -16.40 4.88
CA GLU A 176 6.01 -17.55 5.36
C GLU A 176 5.19 -18.84 5.28
N HIS A 177 3.86 -18.75 5.42
CA HIS A 177 2.96 -19.90 5.49
C HIS A 177 1.98 -19.98 4.31
N LEU A 178 2.08 -19.06 3.34
CA LEU A 178 1.23 -19.06 2.15
C LEU A 178 2.03 -19.46 0.91
N PRO A 179 1.43 -20.21 -0.02
CA PRO A 179 2.08 -20.51 -1.29
C PRO A 179 2.28 -19.22 -2.09
N LEU A 180 3.27 -19.23 -3.00
CA LEU A 180 3.68 -18.04 -3.78
C LEU A 180 2.51 -17.29 -4.45
N HIS A 181 1.51 -18.02 -4.94
CA HIS A 181 0.35 -17.45 -5.64
C HIS A 181 -0.68 -16.79 -4.71
N ASN A 182 -0.59 -17.01 -3.40
CA ASN A 182 -1.48 -16.43 -2.37
C ASN A 182 -0.75 -15.43 -1.46
N GLN A 183 0.52 -15.10 -1.74
CA GLN A 183 1.25 -14.14 -0.93
C GLN A 183 0.61 -12.76 -0.98
N VAL A 184 0.64 -12.08 0.16
CA VAL A 184 0.08 -10.75 0.39
C VAL A 184 1.19 -9.71 0.43
N ASP A 185 0.88 -8.47 0.04
CA ASP A 185 1.78 -7.33 0.19
C ASP A 185 1.07 -6.23 0.97
N HIS A 186 1.77 -5.64 1.93
CA HIS A 186 1.23 -4.60 2.79
C HIS A 186 1.15 -3.23 2.10
N ARG A 187 1.96 -3.02 1.07
CA ARG A 187 2.09 -1.78 0.30
C ARG A 187 0.94 -1.65 -0.70
N SER A 188 0.59 -0.42 -1.05
CA SER A 188 -0.36 -0.16 -2.13
C SER A 188 0.14 -0.68 -3.47
N TYR A 189 -0.77 -0.90 -4.44
CA TYR A 189 -0.40 -1.26 -5.81
C TYR A 189 0.57 -0.25 -6.43
N GLU A 190 0.37 1.04 -6.19
CA GLU A 190 1.28 2.11 -6.63
C GLU A 190 2.71 1.91 -6.10
N LYS A 191 2.88 1.67 -4.79
CA LYS A 191 4.20 1.39 -4.18
C LYS A 191 4.83 0.08 -4.67
N GLN A 192 4.03 -0.85 -5.17
CA GLN A 192 4.50 -2.08 -5.82
C GLN A 192 4.83 -1.87 -7.31
N GLY A 193 4.54 -0.70 -7.88
CA GLY A 193 4.66 -0.44 -9.32
C GLY A 193 3.59 -1.15 -10.17
N LYS A 194 2.50 -1.61 -9.56
CA LYS A 194 1.40 -2.27 -10.26
C LYS A 194 0.45 -1.24 -10.84
N LEU A 195 0.22 -1.34 -12.15
CA LEU A 195 -0.84 -0.62 -12.85
C LEU A 195 -2.18 -1.31 -12.57
N GLN A 196 -2.74 -1.06 -11.39
CA GLN A 196 -4.03 -1.60 -10.97
C GLN A 196 -4.72 -0.61 -10.04
N ILE A 197 -6.03 -0.45 -10.20
CA ILE A 197 -6.86 0.40 -9.35
C ILE A 197 -7.35 -0.44 -8.16
N PRO A 198 -7.09 -0.04 -6.91
CA PRO A 198 -7.59 -0.78 -5.74
C PRO A 198 -9.10 -0.62 -5.59
N THR A 199 -9.75 -1.64 -5.01
CA THR A 199 -11.18 -1.58 -4.67
C THR A 199 -11.43 -0.80 -3.39
N ILE A 200 -12.65 -0.30 -3.24
CA ILE A 200 -13.14 0.43 -2.06
C ILE A 200 -13.64 -0.58 -1.01
N HIS A 201 -13.45 -0.25 0.27
CA HIS A 201 -14.06 -1.03 1.36
C HIS A 201 -15.59 -0.84 1.40
N GLU A 202 -16.32 -1.91 1.07
CA GLU A 202 -17.78 -1.91 1.01
C GLU A 202 -18.39 -1.79 2.41
N GLY A 203 -17.98 -2.66 3.33
CA GLY A 203 -18.57 -2.82 4.65
C GLY A 203 -19.82 -3.72 4.64
N ALA A 204 -20.24 -4.18 5.82
CA ALA A 204 -21.38 -5.10 5.97
C ALA A 204 -22.70 -4.48 5.49
N ASP A 205 -22.90 -3.18 5.73
CA ASP A 205 -24.15 -2.49 5.36
C ASP A 205 -24.29 -2.36 3.84
N ALA A 206 -23.20 -2.07 3.12
CA ALA A 206 -23.20 -2.05 1.67
C ALA A 206 -23.61 -3.40 1.09
N ARG A 207 -23.13 -4.51 1.66
CA ARG A 207 -23.52 -5.86 1.24
C ARG A 207 -24.97 -6.19 1.53
N LYS A 208 -25.51 -5.74 2.67
CA LYS A 208 -26.94 -5.92 2.99
C LYS A 208 -27.84 -5.13 2.04
N ILE A 209 -27.49 -3.89 1.73
CA ILE A 209 -28.22 -3.07 0.74
C ILE A 209 -28.23 -3.80 -0.62
N GLU A 210 -27.08 -4.31 -1.05
CA GLU A 210 -26.97 -5.06 -2.30
C GLU A 210 -27.82 -6.33 -2.30
N GLN A 211 -27.81 -7.10 -1.20
CA GLN A 211 -28.63 -8.30 -1.08
C GLN A 211 -30.13 -8.00 -1.18
N LYS A 212 -30.60 -6.94 -0.53
CA LYS A 212 -32.00 -6.51 -0.62
C LYS A 212 -32.38 -6.06 -2.03
N PHE A 213 -31.48 -5.34 -2.70
CA PHE A 213 -31.67 -4.96 -4.10
C PHE A 213 -31.77 -6.19 -5.02
N LEU A 214 -30.87 -7.17 -4.87
CA LEU A 214 -30.92 -8.42 -5.63
C LEU A 214 -32.17 -9.26 -5.33
N ALA A 215 -32.71 -9.17 -4.11
CA ALA A 215 -33.96 -9.81 -3.71
C ALA A 215 -35.22 -9.03 -4.17
N GLY A 216 -35.06 -7.91 -4.89
CA GLY A 216 -36.17 -7.06 -5.35
C GLY A 216 -36.85 -6.25 -4.23
N GLN A 217 -36.26 -6.19 -3.04
CA GLN A 217 -36.79 -5.46 -1.88
C GLN A 217 -36.39 -3.98 -1.88
N GLU A 218 -35.39 -3.61 -2.67
CA GLU A 218 -34.90 -2.23 -2.82
C GLU A 218 -34.82 -1.88 -4.31
N ILE A 219 -35.04 -0.59 -4.64
CA ILE A 219 -35.00 -0.09 -6.02
C ILE A 219 -33.55 0.11 -6.49
N LYS A 220 -32.62 0.39 -5.57
CA LYS A 220 -31.22 0.68 -5.88
C LYS A 220 -30.28 -0.18 -5.05
N GLY A 221 -29.26 -0.73 -5.71
CA GLY A 221 -28.15 -1.45 -5.09
C GLY A 221 -27.13 -0.53 -4.41
N SER A 222 -26.11 -1.13 -3.83
CA SER A 222 -25.04 -0.39 -3.16
C SER A 222 -24.07 0.21 -4.17
N TRP A 223 -23.92 1.54 -4.16
CA TRP A 223 -22.96 2.23 -5.03
C TRP A 223 -21.53 1.72 -4.85
N LYS A 224 -21.13 1.31 -3.63
CA LYS A 224 -19.79 0.77 -3.36
C LYS A 224 -19.57 -0.58 -4.05
N VAL A 225 -20.59 -1.44 -4.06
CA VAL A 225 -20.52 -2.76 -4.71
C VAL A 225 -20.45 -2.56 -6.23
N ALA A 226 -21.29 -1.68 -6.77
CA ALA A 226 -21.27 -1.33 -8.20
C ALA A 226 -19.91 -0.75 -8.64
N GLU A 227 -19.36 0.20 -7.89
CA GLU A 227 -18.05 0.80 -8.17
C GLU A 227 -16.93 -0.26 -8.16
N ASN A 228 -16.94 -1.17 -7.18
CA ASN A 228 -15.97 -2.26 -7.11
C ASN A 228 -16.10 -3.25 -8.27
N GLN A 229 -17.31 -3.52 -8.76
CA GLN A 229 -17.49 -4.34 -9.96
C GLN A 229 -16.89 -3.65 -11.19
N ILE A 230 -17.09 -2.34 -11.34
CA ILE A 230 -16.51 -1.54 -12.42
C ILE A 230 -14.97 -1.56 -12.34
N ILE A 231 -14.40 -1.31 -11.16
CA ILE A 231 -12.94 -1.34 -10.94
C ILE A 231 -12.37 -2.71 -11.33
N LYS A 232 -13.02 -3.81 -10.94
CA LYS A 232 -12.59 -5.18 -11.29
C LYS A 232 -12.62 -5.41 -12.80
N GLN A 233 -13.68 -4.97 -13.48
CA GLN A 233 -13.78 -5.07 -14.93
C GLN A 233 -12.68 -4.26 -15.64
N GLN A 234 -12.42 -3.04 -15.17
CA GLN A 234 -11.37 -2.18 -15.72
C GLN A 234 -9.97 -2.77 -15.51
N ASN A 235 -9.68 -3.29 -14.32
CA ASN A 235 -8.42 -3.98 -14.05
C ASN A 235 -8.22 -5.20 -14.96
N THR A 236 -9.29 -5.97 -15.20
CA THR A 236 -9.26 -7.12 -16.13
C THR A 236 -8.94 -6.66 -17.56
N LEU A 237 -9.56 -5.56 -18.01
CA LEU A 237 -9.28 -4.99 -19.32
C LEU A 237 -7.84 -4.49 -19.43
N LEU A 238 -7.34 -3.82 -18.39
CA LEU A 238 -5.97 -3.31 -18.33
C LEU A 238 -4.94 -4.44 -18.42
N GLN A 239 -5.14 -5.54 -17.70
CA GLN A 239 -4.26 -6.72 -17.79
C GLN A 239 -4.25 -7.31 -19.21
N ARG A 240 -5.42 -7.46 -19.84
CA ARG A 240 -5.50 -7.92 -21.24
C ARG A 240 -4.74 -7.00 -22.21
N ILE A 241 -4.79 -5.69 -21.98
CA ILE A 241 -4.05 -4.71 -22.79
C ILE A 241 -2.55 -4.90 -22.58
N LEU A 242 -2.09 -4.99 -21.34
CA LEU A 242 -0.68 -5.23 -21.01
C LEU A 242 -0.17 -6.53 -21.64
N ASP A 243 -0.94 -7.62 -21.58
CA ASP A 243 -0.59 -8.89 -22.21
C ASP A 243 -0.43 -8.76 -23.73
N THR A 244 -1.35 -8.03 -24.39
CA THR A 244 -1.25 -7.80 -25.83
C THR A 244 -0.02 -6.98 -26.19
N PHE A 245 0.31 -5.94 -25.41
CA PHE A 245 1.53 -5.17 -25.62
C PHE A 245 2.78 -6.00 -25.38
N GLY A 246 2.79 -6.87 -24.37
CA GLY A 246 3.89 -7.80 -24.11
C GLY A 246 4.16 -8.72 -25.30
N LYS A 247 3.11 -9.28 -25.90
CA LYS A 247 3.23 -10.11 -27.13
C LYS A 247 3.81 -9.33 -28.30
N VAL A 248 3.32 -8.10 -28.53
CA VAL A 248 3.82 -7.22 -29.60
C VAL A 248 5.29 -6.85 -29.37
N SER A 249 5.65 -6.49 -28.13
CA SER A 249 7.03 -6.16 -27.75
C SER A 249 7.98 -7.35 -27.92
N GLY A 250 7.54 -8.56 -27.55
CA GLY A 250 8.29 -9.79 -27.77
C GLY A 250 8.52 -10.05 -29.27
N ALA A 251 7.49 -9.92 -30.10
CA ALA A 251 7.60 -10.08 -31.55
C ALA A 251 8.56 -9.05 -32.18
N LEU A 252 8.50 -7.79 -31.74
CA LEU A 252 9.42 -6.74 -32.18
C LEU A 252 10.87 -7.03 -31.78
N SER A 253 11.09 -7.59 -30.59
CA SER A 253 12.42 -7.99 -30.13
C SER A 253 13.00 -9.11 -31.00
N LEU A 254 12.20 -10.13 -31.30
CA LEU A 254 12.60 -11.22 -32.21
C LEU A 254 12.90 -10.70 -33.62
N TRP A 255 12.11 -9.76 -34.13
CA TRP A 255 12.36 -9.14 -35.43
C TRP A 255 13.66 -8.33 -35.46
N LYS A 256 13.94 -7.58 -34.38
CA LYS A 256 15.21 -6.84 -34.21
C LYS A 256 16.41 -7.79 -34.20
N GLU A 257 16.32 -8.92 -33.52
CA GLU A 257 17.38 -9.95 -33.53
C GLU A 257 17.61 -10.50 -34.93
N ARG A 258 16.54 -10.84 -35.66
CA ARG A 258 16.63 -11.29 -37.05
C ARG A 258 17.30 -10.26 -37.97
N LEU A 259 17.01 -8.97 -37.81
CA LEU A 259 17.69 -7.90 -38.55
C LEU A 259 19.18 -7.81 -38.21
N ASN A 260 19.53 -7.95 -36.93
CA ASN A 260 20.92 -7.96 -36.51
C ASN A 260 21.68 -9.16 -37.08
N ASP A 261 21.05 -10.33 -37.22
CA ASP A 261 21.67 -11.51 -37.83
C ASP A 261 21.91 -11.35 -39.34
N ILE A 262 21.00 -10.66 -40.04
CA ILE A 262 21.22 -10.26 -41.44
C ILE A 262 22.44 -9.34 -41.53
N ARG A 263 22.58 -8.39 -40.60
CA ARG A 263 23.72 -7.46 -40.55
C ARG A 263 25.02 -8.12 -40.11
N ARG A 264 24.95 -9.17 -39.28
CA ARG A 264 26.11 -9.91 -38.77
C ARG A 264 26.75 -10.83 -39.80
N LYS A 265 26.10 -11.14 -40.92
CA LYS A 265 26.78 -11.83 -42.04
C LYS A 265 27.81 -10.88 -42.66
N PRO A 266 29.13 -11.04 -42.44
CA PRO A 266 30.12 -10.34 -43.22
C PRO A 266 30.23 -11.10 -44.55
N GLY A 267 30.23 -10.38 -45.66
CA GLY A 267 30.55 -10.98 -46.94
C GLY A 267 31.93 -11.62 -46.89
N ASN A 268 32.00 -12.94 -47.06
CA ASN A 268 33.21 -13.61 -47.49
C ASN A 268 32.96 -14.10 -48.92
N TYR A 269 33.17 -13.19 -49.87
CA TYR A 269 33.66 -13.59 -51.18
C TYR A 269 35.15 -13.89 -51.00
N THR A 270 35.49 -15.16 -50.81
CA THR A 270 36.82 -15.66 -51.15
C THR A 270 36.63 -16.73 -52.20
N LEU A 271 37.04 -16.35 -53.40
CA LEU A 271 37.27 -17.19 -54.56
C LEU A 271 38.17 -18.38 -54.16
N ASN A 272 37.80 -19.58 -54.60
CA ASN A 272 38.57 -20.85 -54.64
C ASN A 272 38.12 -21.94 -53.65
N GLY A 273 37.61 -23.04 -54.23
CA GLY A 273 37.86 -24.39 -53.71
C GLY A 273 36.64 -25.24 -53.35
N ILE A 274 36.06 -25.90 -54.36
CA ILE A 274 35.71 -27.33 -54.37
C ILE A 274 34.61 -27.83 -53.39
N HIS A 275 33.50 -28.27 -53.99
CA HIS A 275 32.50 -29.27 -53.56
C HIS A 275 32.05 -29.32 -52.08
N ASP A 276 30.75 -29.19 -51.80
CA ASP A 276 29.86 -30.35 -51.88
C ASP A 276 28.38 -29.96 -51.75
N TRP A 277 27.56 -30.56 -52.60
CA TRP A 277 26.13 -30.38 -52.72
C TRP A 277 25.47 -31.68 -52.28
N SER A 278 25.15 -31.83 -50.99
CA SER A 278 24.42 -33.03 -50.53
C SER A 278 23.70 -32.81 -49.20
N ASN A 279 22.57 -32.09 -49.22
CA ASN A 279 21.39 -32.43 -48.39
C ASN A 279 20.16 -31.56 -48.73
N ARG A 280 19.84 -31.48 -50.02
CA ARG A 280 18.49 -31.09 -50.47
C ARG A 280 17.86 -32.23 -51.24
N ARG A 281 17.01 -32.99 -50.56
CA ARG A 281 15.86 -33.80 -51.04
C ARG A 281 15.13 -34.24 -49.77
N THR A 282 13.81 -34.15 -49.59
CA THR A 282 12.63 -34.18 -50.49
C THR A 282 11.47 -33.60 -49.64
N ALA A 283 10.45 -32.92 -50.17
CA ALA A 283 9.40 -33.53 -50.97
C ALA A 283 8.68 -32.50 -51.89
N ASP A 284 8.68 -32.89 -53.16
CA ASP A 284 7.79 -32.68 -54.30
C ASP A 284 6.49 -31.88 -54.16
N LEU A 285 6.22 -31.09 -55.20
CA LEU A 285 4.93 -31.11 -55.90
C LEU A 285 5.14 -31.22 -57.41
N ASN A 286 4.64 -32.35 -57.93
CA ASN A 286 4.31 -32.73 -59.29
C ASN A 286 4.22 -31.63 -60.36
N GLY A 287 5.08 -31.78 -61.37
CA GLY A 287 4.81 -31.80 -62.81
C GLY A 287 3.70 -30.96 -63.43
N ARG A 288 4.06 -30.18 -64.46
CA ARG A 288 3.49 -30.29 -65.83
C ARG A 288 4.32 -29.52 -66.85
N ASN A 289 4.27 -30.06 -68.08
CA ASN A 289 5.06 -29.73 -69.25
C ASN A 289 4.53 -28.52 -70.04
N ALA A 290 5.43 -27.99 -70.88
CA ALA A 290 5.23 -27.42 -72.22
C ALA A 290 4.69 -25.98 -72.38
N SER A 291 5.64 -25.12 -72.81
CA SER A 291 5.59 -24.26 -74.01
C SER A 291 4.49 -23.20 -74.15
N GLY A 292 4.93 -21.93 -74.06
CA GLY A 292 4.57 -20.90 -75.04
C GLY A 292 3.69 -19.74 -74.54
N ASN A 293 4.33 -18.55 -74.52
CA ASN A 293 3.79 -17.19 -74.72
C ASN A 293 3.22 -16.40 -73.51
N ALA A 294 4.04 -15.39 -73.14
CA ALA A 294 3.80 -14.04 -72.59
C ALA A 294 2.64 -13.70 -71.60
N GLU A 295 3.06 -12.97 -70.54
CA GLU A 295 2.36 -12.17 -69.50
C GLU A 295 1.64 -12.91 -68.35
N PRO A 296 1.36 -12.27 -67.17
CA PRO A 296 1.88 -11.04 -66.52
C PRO A 296 2.40 -11.31 -65.08
N GLY A 297 3.02 -10.28 -64.47
CA GLY A 297 3.65 -10.36 -63.13
C GLY A 297 2.73 -10.80 -61.97
N HIS A 298 3.33 -11.47 -60.98
CA HIS A 298 2.74 -11.84 -59.69
C HIS A 298 3.86 -12.03 -58.64
N PRO A 299 3.57 -11.97 -57.33
CA PRO A 299 2.89 -10.90 -56.62
C PRO A 299 3.74 -10.41 -55.43
N THR A 300 3.74 -9.11 -55.18
CA THR A 300 4.20 -8.53 -53.91
C THR A 300 3.47 -9.21 -52.74
N LEU A 301 4.26 -9.75 -51.80
CA LEU A 301 3.79 -10.33 -50.55
C LEU A 301 2.87 -9.32 -49.83
N SER A 302 1.56 -9.61 -49.79
CA SER A 302 0.55 -8.68 -49.29
C SER A 302 0.75 -8.36 -47.81
N TYR A 303 1.16 -7.12 -47.54
CA TYR A 303 1.29 -6.48 -46.21
C TYR A 303 -0.07 -6.13 -45.57
N ALA A 304 -1.16 -6.27 -46.33
CA ALA A 304 -2.48 -5.77 -45.93
C ALA A 304 -3.08 -6.52 -44.72
N GLY A 305 -2.77 -7.81 -44.56
CA GLY A 305 -3.27 -8.60 -43.42
C GLY A 305 -2.65 -8.16 -42.09
N THR A 306 -1.35 -7.84 -42.08
CA THR A 306 -0.63 -7.39 -40.90
C THR A 306 -0.96 -5.93 -40.54
N GLU A 307 -1.18 -5.08 -41.53
CA GLU A 307 -1.62 -3.70 -41.30
C GLU A 307 -3.03 -3.64 -40.70
N SER A 308 -3.93 -4.53 -41.14
CA SER A 308 -5.28 -4.67 -40.59
C SER A 308 -5.27 -5.06 -39.11
N GLU A 309 -4.43 -6.01 -38.70
CA GLU A 309 -4.29 -6.40 -37.30
C GLU A 309 -3.66 -5.28 -36.44
N ILE A 310 -2.64 -4.58 -36.96
CA ILE A 310 -2.05 -3.42 -36.28
C ILE A 310 -3.07 -2.29 -36.13
N ALA A 311 -3.91 -2.05 -37.14
CA ALA A 311 -4.98 -1.05 -37.08
C ALA A 311 -6.05 -1.38 -36.03
N LYS A 312 -6.45 -2.66 -35.92
CA LYS A 312 -7.37 -3.15 -34.88
C LYS A 312 -6.78 -2.97 -33.48
N ILE A 313 -5.48 -3.25 -33.32
CA ILE A 313 -4.78 -3.05 -32.04
C ILE A 313 -4.72 -1.56 -31.68
N LYS A 314 -4.33 -0.68 -32.63
CA LYS A 314 -4.32 0.78 -32.42
C LYS A 314 -5.69 1.30 -31.98
N GLN A 315 -6.77 0.88 -32.64
CA GLN A 315 -8.14 1.28 -32.28
C GLN A 315 -8.56 0.83 -30.88
N ARG A 316 -8.14 -0.37 -30.45
CA ARG A 316 -8.39 -0.87 -29.08
C ARG A 316 -7.62 -0.07 -28.03
N VAL A 317 -6.38 0.30 -28.31
CA VAL A 317 -5.54 1.12 -27.42
C VAL A 317 -6.12 2.54 -27.27
N ILE A 318 -6.56 3.16 -28.37
CA ILE A 318 -7.18 4.49 -28.35
C ILE A 318 -8.46 4.48 -27.50
N ARG A 319 -9.34 3.49 -27.67
CA ARG A 319 -10.57 3.38 -26.84
C ARG A 319 -10.24 3.19 -25.36
N ALA A 320 -9.24 2.37 -25.04
CA ALA A 320 -8.83 2.16 -23.65
C ALA A 320 -8.26 3.45 -23.02
N ALA A 321 -7.43 4.20 -23.76
CA ALA A 321 -6.87 5.47 -23.31
C ALA A 321 -7.96 6.55 -23.11
N GLN A 322 -8.97 6.60 -23.99
CA GLN A 322 -10.11 7.51 -23.85
C GLN A 322 -10.97 7.19 -22.62
N HIS A 323 -11.18 5.91 -22.31
CA HIS A 323 -11.85 5.49 -21.07
C HIS A 323 -11.06 5.91 -19.82
N PHE A 324 -9.73 5.76 -19.84
CA PHE A 324 -8.85 6.22 -18.76
C PHE A 324 -8.88 7.73 -18.55
N ALA A 325 -8.86 8.52 -19.63
CA ALA A 325 -8.92 9.98 -19.57
C ALA A 325 -10.25 10.49 -19.01
N LYS A 326 -11.37 9.85 -19.39
CA LYS A 326 -12.70 10.17 -18.87
C LYS A 326 -12.81 9.90 -17.37
N TYR A 327 -12.19 8.82 -16.87
CA TYR A 327 -12.15 8.49 -15.45
C TYR A 327 -11.33 9.49 -14.62
N ARG A 328 -10.18 9.96 -15.12
CA ARG A 328 -9.44 11.08 -14.47
C ARG A 328 -10.23 12.38 -14.44
N GLY A 329 -11.10 12.63 -15.41
CA GLY A 329 -11.98 13.81 -15.41
C GLY A 329 -13.10 13.71 -14.36
N THR A 330 -13.73 12.53 -14.22
CA THR A 330 -14.86 12.33 -13.32
C THR A 330 -14.47 12.10 -11.87
N ALA A 331 -13.33 11.43 -11.60
CA ALA A 331 -12.89 11.13 -10.24
C ALA A 331 -12.37 12.37 -9.46
N PHE A 332 -12.18 13.51 -10.12
CA PHE A 332 -11.63 14.73 -9.50
C PHE A 332 -12.59 15.93 -9.47
N GLN A 333 -13.77 15.86 -10.08
CA GLN A 333 -14.72 17.00 -10.11
C GLN A 333 -16.01 16.81 -9.32
N ASP A 334 -16.40 15.59 -8.93
CA ASP A 334 -17.69 15.37 -8.28
C ASP A 334 -17.52 14.93 -6.82
N GLY A 335 -17.69 15.87 -5.88
CA GLY A 335 -17.59 15.57 -4.45
C GLY A 335 -17.36 16.77 -3.52
N ARG A 336 -17.30 18.00 -4.04
CA ARG A 336 -17.30 19.22 -3.21
C ARG A 336 -18.51 20.10 -3.50
N THR A 337 -19.71 19.56 -3.29
CA THR A 337 -20.87 20.40 -3.00
C THR A 337 -21.86 19.64 -2.13
N GLU A 338 -22.17 20.29 -1.00
CA GLU A 338 -23.37 20.21 -0.18
C GLU A 338 -23.44 19.24 1.01
N ASN A 339 -23.47 19.90 2.18
CA ASN A 339 -24.10 19.54 3.47
C ASN A 339 -23.33 18.66 4.46
N GLU A 340 -22.34 19.24 5.14
CA GLU A 340 -22.13 19.00 6.58
C GLU A 340 -21.62 20.29 7.26
N ASP A 341 -22.54 21.21 7.54
CA ASP A 341 -22.32 22.24 8.56
C ASP A 341 -23.27 21.92 9.72
N ARG A 342 -22.71 21.23 10.74
CA ARG A 342 -23.12 21.23 12.17
C ARG A 342 -22.19 20.34 13.00
N THR A 343 -21.19 20.99 13.57
CA THR A 343 -20.68 20.80 14.94
C THR A 343 -20.50 19.37 15.47
N PHE A 344 -19.27 18.87 15.42
CA PHE A 344 -18.57 18.27 16.57
C PHE A 344 -17.07 18.26 16.28
N GLY A 345 -16.29 18.92 17.14
CA GLY A 345 -14.85 19.10 16.97
C GLY A 345 -14.12 17.77 16.86
N LYS A 346 -13.58 17.47 15.67
CA LYS A 346 -12.65 16.37 15.45
C LYS A 346 -11.33 16.93 14.94
N ARG A 347 -10.30 16.82 15.77
CA ARG A 347 -8.92 16.71 15.26
C ARG A 347 -8.91 15.50 14.34
N LYS A 348 -8.70 15.74 13.04
CA LYS A 348 -8.48 14.70 12.05
C LYS A 348 -7.32 13.82 12.53
N SER A 349 -7.63 12.58 12.90
CA SER A 349 -6.62 11.55 13.11
C SER A 349 -5.94 11.29 11.77
N ALA A 350 -4.61 11.32 11.74
CA ALA A 350 -3.79 10.99 10.57
C ALA A 350 -3.90 9.51 10.13
N MET A 351 -4.95 8.79 10.57
CA MET A 351 -5.22 7.39 10.26
C MET A 351 -6.42 7.17 9.32
N ALA A 352 -7.07 8.24 8.82
CA ALA A 352 -8.24 8.12 7.94
C ALA A 352 -7.93 8.21 6.43
N GLU A 353 -6.71 8.60 6.05
CA GLU A 353 -6.28 8.55 4.65
C GLU A 353 -5.60 7.20 4.40
N TYR A 354 -5.90 6.56 3.26
CA TYR A 354 -5.38 5.26 2.80
C TYR A 354 -6.11 3.98 3.26
N TRP A 355 -7.45 3.96 3.18
CA TRP A 355 -8.20 2.70 3.04
C TRP A 355 -8.33 2.27 1.58
N HIS A 356 -7.25 1.76 1.01
CA HIS A 356 -7.24 1.01 -0.25
C HIS A 356 -6.42 -0.26 -0.03
N ARG A 357 -7.11 -1.40 0.08
CA ARG A 357 -6.45 -2.71 0.21
C ARG A 357 -6.22 -3.30 -1.18
N SER A 358 -5.02 -3.85 -1.34
CA SER A 358 -4.56 -4.73 -2.41
C SER A 358 -5.35 -6.02 -2.51
#